data_AF-A0ABD1RI69-F1
#
_entry.id   AF-A0ABD1RI69-F1
#
_cell.length_a   1.000
_cell.length_b   1.000
_cell.length_c   1.000
_cell.angle_alpha   90.00
_cell.angle_beta   90.00
_cell.angle_gamma   90.00
#
_symmetry.space_group_name_H-M   'P 1'
#
loop_
_entity.id
_entity.type
_entity.pdbx_description
1 polymer ?
#
loop_
_entity_poly.entity_id
_entity_poly.type
_entity_poly.pdbx_seq_one_letter_code
_entity_poly.pdbx_strand_id
1 'polypeptide(L)'
;MEALGTSSFPTFTHPLISRTIFEKPIIQIPLNQKLTSSVPVILSKKGNFKSFTAISPTAQSTEESENSLSVDQETEAENQEEKFDWYAQWYPVMPICDLDKRRPHGKRVLGIDIVIWWDRNENNWKVFDDSCPHRLAPLSEGRIDQWGRLQCVYHGWCFGSSGDCKFIPQAPRDGPPVHTSSKACVAIYPSCVQNNILWFWANSDPQYKDILLKKKPPYIPQLDDPSFTNTMLCRDIPCGYEVLIENIMDPAHVPYAHYGIMRIPETPKR
;
A
#
# COMPACT_ATOMS: atom_id res chain seq x y z
N MET A 1 14.77 -46.34 -64.43
CA MET A 1 13.86 -46.85 -63.39
C MET A 1 13.07 -45.66 -62.89
N GLU A 2 11.74 -45.72 -63.09
CA GLU A 2 10.66 -45.03 -62.36
C GLU A 2 10.69 -43.48 -62.34
N ALA A 3 9.79 -42.73 -63.00
CA ALA A 3 8.32 -42.62 -62.80
C ALA A 3 8.00 -42.36 -61.30
N LEU A 4 7.42 -41.26 -60.83
CA LEU A 4 6.17 -40.53 -61.14
C LEU A 4 6.31 -39.13 -60.49
N GLY A 5 5.84 -38.00 -61.05
CA GLY A 5 4.44 -37.54 -61.05
C GLY A 5 4.03 -36.98 -59.66
N THR A 6 3.43 -35.81 -59.43
CA THR A 6 2.72 -34.83 -60.27
C THR A 6 2.44 -33.55 -59.44
N SER A 7 2.27 -32.44 -60.18
CA SER A 7 1.55 -31.15 -60.00
C SER A 7 0.52 -31.01 -58.84
N SER A 8 0.04 -29.83 -58.42
CA SER A 8 -0.44 -28.67 -59.20
C SER A 8 -0.88 -27.51 -58.27
N PHE A 9 -0.71 -26.26 -58.70
CA PHE A 9 -1.64 -25.13 -58.42
C PHE A 9 -2.79 -25.18 -59.48
N PRO A 10 -3.93 -24.40 -59.48
CA PRO A 10 -4.18 -23.07 -58.86
C PRO A 10 -5.65 -22.70 -58.42
N THR A 11 -5.78 -21.48 -57.86
CA THR A 11 -6.84 -20.43 -58.02
C THR A 11 -8.25 -20.42 -57.38
N PHE A 12 -8.51 -19.24 -56.76
CA PHE A 12 -9.72 -18.38 -56.64
C PHE A 12 -10.96 -18.84 -55.87
N THR A 13 -11.34 -18.07 -54.83
CA THR A 13 -12.46 -17.08 -54.87
C THR A 13 -12.70 -16.45 -53.49
N HIS A 14 -12.91 -15.13 -53.47
CA HIS A 14 -13.42 -14.37 -52.33
C HIS A 14 -14.94 -14.55 -52.21
N PRO A 15 -15.47 -14.46 -50.97
CA PRO A 15 -16.68 -13.70 -50.75
C PRO A 15 -16.48 -12.60 -49.69
N LEU A 16 -16.94 -11.41 -50.05
CA LEU A 16 -17.18 -10.25 -49.19
C LEU A 16 -18.27 -10.56 -48.16
N ILE A 17 -18.01 -10.41 -46.85
CA ILE A 17 -19.08 -10.12 -45.87
C ILE A 17 -18.58 -9.10 -44.83
N SER A 18 -19.15 -7.91 -44.96
CA SER A 18 -19.54 -6.89 -43.98
C SER A 18 -18.59 -6.45 -42.85
N ARG A 19 -18.22 -5.17 -42.92
CA ARG A 19 -17.74 -4.34 -41.81
C ARG A 19 -18.80 -4.24 -40.72
N THR A 20 -18.40 -4.47 -39.47
CA THR A 20 -18.94 -3.72 -38.32
C THR A 20 -17.76 -3.22 -37.49
N ILE A 21 -17.38 -1.98 -37.76
CA ILE A 21 -16.50 -1.18 -36.91
C ILE A 21 -17.38 -0.75 -35.73
N PHE A 22 -17.12 -1.29 -34.54
CA PHE A 22 -17.69 -0.76 -33.31
C PHE A 22 -16.92 0.50 -32.92
N GLU A 23 -17.40 1.66 -33.39
CA GLU A 23 -16.96 2.96 -32.88
C GLU A 23 -17.49 3.12 -31.45
N LYS A 24 -16.58 3.23 -30.47
CA LYS A 24 -16.93 3.64 -29.11
C LYS A 24 -17.21 5.15 -29.13
N PRO A 25 -18.31 5.64 -28.56
CA PRO A 25 -18.58 7.07 -28.50
C PRO A 25 -17.55 7.74 -27.57
N ILE A 26 -16.71 8.59 -28.16
CA ILE A 26 -15.87 9.54 -27.44
C ILE A 26 -16.79 10.66 -26.97
N ILE A 27 -17.12 10.68 -25.68
CA ILE A 27 -17.79 11.82 -25.06
C ILE A 27 -16.73 12.93 -24.91
N GLN A 28 -16.72 13.88 -25.85
CA GLN A 28 -15.95 15.12 -25.74
C GLN A 28 -16.71 16.09 -24.82
N ILE A 29 -16.20 16.29 -23.61
CA ILE A 29 -16.59 17.40 -22.74
C ILE A 29 -15.68 18.59 -23.09
N PRO A 30 -16.20 19.76 -23.52
CA PRO A 30 -15.36 20.91 -23.80
C PRO A 30 -14.89 21.55 -22.50
N LEU A 31 -13.62 21.30 -22.12
CA LEU A 31 -12.97 21.98 -21.01
C LEU A 31 -12.49 23.36 -21.49
N ASN A 32 -13.32 24.38 -21.33
CA ASN A 32 -12.94 25.77 -21.56
C ASN A 32 -12.51 26.39 -20.23
N GLN A 33 -11.23 26.27 -19.87
CA GLN A 33 -10.64 27.02 -18.75
C GLN A 33 -9.32 27.64 -19.18
N LYS A 34 -9.38 28.95 -19.47
CA LYS A 34 -8.21 29.84 -19.49
C LYS A 34 -7.64 29.88 -18.07
N LEU A 35 -6.46 29.31 -17.87
CA LEU A 35 -5.66 29.58 -16.67
C LEU A 35 -4.96 30.94 -16.83
N THR A 36 -5.40 31.94 -16.08
CA THR A 36 -4.58 33.11 -15.75
C THR A 36 -3.89 32.83 -14.42
N SER A 37 -2.56 32.67 -14.47
CA SER A 37 -1.69 32.54 -13.31
C SER A 37 -1.49 33.90 -12.64
N SER A 38 -1.83 33.99 -11.35
CA SER A 38 -1.33 35.03 -10.46
C SER A 38 -1.24 34.46 -9.05
N VAL A 39 -0.01 34.20 -8.61
CA VAL A 39 0.36 33.70 -7.28
C VAL A 39 0.45 34.88 -6.30
N PRO A 40 -0.13 34.79 -5.09
CA PRO A 40 0.35 35.58 -3.96
C PRO A 40 1.18 34.70 -3.01
N VAL A 41 2.41 35.13 -2.80
CA VAL A 41 3.31 34.66 -1.74
C VAL A 41 2.73 35.08 -0.39
N ILE A 42 2.46 34.13 0.51
CA ILE A 42 2.13 34.45 1.92
C ILE A 42 3.22 33.91 2.84
N LEU A 43 3.75 34.86 3.59
CA LEU A 43 4.79 34.78 4.60
C LEU A 43 4.38 33.89 5.78
N SER A 44 5.23 32.92 6.12
CA SER A 44 5.13 32.10 7.34
C SER A 44 5.34 32.96 8.59
N LYS A 45 4.34 32.99 9.49
CA LYS A 45 4.50 33.41 10.89
C LYS A 45 4.29 32.22 11.81
N LYS A 46 5.32 31.91 12.61
CA LYS A 46 5.28 30.96 13.74
C LYS A 46 4.23 31.39 14.76
N GLY A 47 3.33 30.47 15.13
CA GLY A 47 2.41 30.60 16.25
C GLY A 47 2.62 29.45 17.23
N ASN A 48 3.00 29.79 18.47
CA ASN A 48 3.12 28.88 19.60
C ASN A 48 1.72 28.35 20.01
N PHE A 49 1.54 27.04 20.01
CA PHE A 49 0.35 26.42 20.61
C PHE A 49 0.61 26.13 22.09
N LYS A 50 -0.17 26.80 22.96
CA LYS A 50 -0.32 26.47 24.37
C LYS A 50 -1.37 25.38 24.50
N SER A 51 -1.05 24.33 25.24
CA SER A 51 -1.95 23.25 25.64
C SER A 51 -2.99 23.77 26.63
N PHE A 52 -4.26 23.45 26.40
CA PHE A 52 -5.34 23.62 27.37
C PHE A 52 -5.60 22.27 28.05
N THR A 53 -5.36 22.21 29.35
CA THR A 53 -5.74 21.09 30.22
C THR A 53 -7.09 21.42 30.85
N ALA A 54 -8.11 20.60 30.61
CA ALA A 54 -9.38 20.68 31.32
C ALA A 54 -9.27 19.92 32.65
N ILE A 55 -9.51 20.63 33.76
CA ILE A 55 -9.58 20.09 35.12
C ILE A 55 -11.07 20.02 35.48
N SER A 56 -11.55 18.85 35.91
CA SER A 56 -12.83 18.72 36.62
C SER A 56 -12.59 18.57 38.13
N PRO A 57 -13.50 19.07 38.99
CA PRO A 57 -13.20 19.34 40.39
C PRO A 57 -13.38 18.13 41.31
N THR A 58 -12.50 18.03 42.31
CA THR A 58 -12.60 17.11 43.45
C THR A 58 -13.40 17.76 44.58
N ALA A 59 -14.37 17.04 45.13
CA ALA A 59 -15.08 17.43 46.35
C ALA A 59 -14.30 16.95 47.59
N GLN A 60 -14.16 17.84 48.57
CA GLN A 60 -13.59 17.56 49.90
C GLN A 60 -14.63 16.91 50.83
N SER A 61 -14.17 15.98 51.67
CA SER A 61 -14.69 15.80 53.02
C SER A 61 -13.59 15.30 53.97
N THR A 62 -13.69 15.80 55.20
CA THR A 62 -12.80 15.82 56.36
C THR A 62 -12.62 14.49 57.11
N GLU A 63 -11.44 14.36 57.76
CA GLU A 63 -11.10 13.84 59.12
C GLU A 63 -11.88 12.59 59.64
N GLU A 64 -11.33 11.55 60.27
CA GLU A 64 -10.18 11.39 61.17
C GLU A 64 -10.04 9.88 61.51
N SER A 65 -8.92 9.54 62.16
CA SER A 65 -8.71 8.40 63.09
C SER A 65 -8.16 7.06 62.59
N GLU A 66 -7.15 6.65 63.34
CA GLU A 66 -6.29 5.48 63.26
C GLU A 66 -7.05 4.17 63.46
N ASN A 67 -6.78 3.15 62.66
CA ASN A 67 -6.52 1.83 63.21
C ASN A 67 -5.73 0.95 62.23
N SER A 68 -4.61 0.45 62.72
CA SER A 68 -3.88 -0.69 62.19
C SER A 68 -4.81 -1.88 61.94
N LEU A 69 -4.65 -2.56 60.81
CA LEU A 69 -4.67 -4.02 60.68
C LEU A 69 -4.31 -4.40 59.23
N SER A 70 -3.35 -5.30 59.13
CA SER A 70 -2.83 -5.94 57.92
C SER A 70 -3.95 -6.52 57.05
N VAL A 71 -4.04 -6.06 55.81
CA VAL A 71 -4.83 -6.69 54.75
C VAL A 71 -3.91 -6.86 53.55
N ASP A 72 -3.61 -8.14 53.31
CA ASP A 72 -3.26 -8.79 52.06
C ASP A 72 -2.53 -7.96 50.99
N GLN A 73 -1.28 -8.37 50.74
CA GLN A 73 -0.62 -8.18 49.45
C GLN A 73 -1.42 -8.94 48.38
N GLU A 74 -2.56 -8.38 48.00
CA GLU A 74 -3.11 -8.63 46.67
C GLU A 74 -2.12 -7.98 45.70
N THR A 75 -1.31 -8.84 45.10
CA THR A 75 -0.66 -8.57 43.83
C THR A 75 -1.64 -7.80 42.95
N GLU A 76 -1.37 -6.51 42.78
CA GLU A 76 -1.84 -5.73 41.65
C GLU A 76 -1.27 -6.41 40.41
N ALA A 77 -1.95 -7.47 39.97
CA ALA A 77 -1.91 -7.89 38.59
C ALA A 77 -2.56 -6.72 37.84
N GLU A 78 -1.75 -5.71 37.56
CA GLU A 78 -2.04 -4.72 36.53
C GLU A 78 -2.46 -5.53 35.31
N ASN A 79 -3.77 -5.56 35.04
CA ASN A 79 -4.27 -5.80 33.70
C ASN A 79 -3.74 -4.63 32.87
N GLN A 80 -2.49 -4.73 32.45
CA GLN A 80 -1.95 -3.94 31.38
C GLN A 80 -2.77 -4.35 30.16
N GLU A 81 -3.85 -3.62 29.89
CA GLU A 81 -4.53 -3.69 28.60
C GLU A 81 -3.43 -3.53 27.55
N GLU A 82 -3.11 -4.62 26.85
CA GLU A 82 -2.08 -4.63 25.83
C GLU A 82 -2.44 -3.57 24.80
N LYS A 83 -1.72 -2.44 24.84
CA LYS A 83 -1.92 -1.35 23.90
C LYS A 83 -1.64 -1.89 22.50
N PHE A 84 -2.64 -1.79 21.62
CA PHE A 84 -2.49 -2.21 20.24
C PHE A 84 -1.34 -1.48 19.54
N ASP A 85 -0.34 -2.22 19.11
CA ASP A 85 0.76 -1.69 18.30
C ASP A 85 0.35 -1.65 16.83
N TRP A 86 0.08 -0.44 16.33
CA TRP A 86 -0.32 -0.17 14.95
C TRP A 86 0.77 -0.49 13.93
N TYR A 87 2.04 -0.46 14.31
CA TYR A 87 3.17 -0.69 13.41
C TYR A 87 3.58 -2.17 13.38
N ALA A 88 3.19 -2.95 14.39
CA ALA A 88 3.38 -4.40 14.42
C ALA A 88 2.16 -5.18 13.87
N GLN A 89 1.66 -4.80 12.68
CA GLN A 89 0.53 -5.47 12.01
C GLN A 89 0.73 -5.59 10.50
N TRP A 90 -0.04 -6.51 9.90
CA TRP A 90 -0.16 -6.65 8.45
C TRP A 90 -1.19 -5.67 7.88
N TYR A 91 -0.79 -4.90 6.87
CA TYR A 91 -1.68 -4.01 6.12
C TYR A 91 -1.73 -4.38 4.64
N PRO A 92 -2.92 -4.36 4.02
CA PRO A 92 -3.04 -4.53 2.60
C PRO A 92 -2.58 -3.25 1.91
N VAL A 93 -1.74 -3.38 0.89
CA VAL A 93 -1.17 -2.22 0.18
C VAL A 93 -1.88 -2.00 -1.14
N MET A 94 -1.88 -3.01 -2.01
CA MET A 94 -2.45 -2.92 -3.36
C MET A 94 -2.86 -4.32 -3.86
N PRO A 95 -3.93 -4.44 -4.66
CA PRO A 95 -4.14 -5.61 -5.50
C PRO A 95 -2.98 -5.80 -6.48
N ILE A 96 -2.50 -7.03 -6.67
CA ILE A 96 -1.35 -7.28 -7.56
C ILE A 96 -1.66 -6.98 -9.03
N CYS A 97 -2.94 -7.01 -9.43
CA CYS A 97 -3.38 -6.67 -10.79
C CYS A 97 -3.20 -5.18 -11.11
N ASP A 98 -3.12 -4.32 -10.11
CA ASP A 98 -2.94 -2.87 -10.27
C ASP A 98 -1.45 -2.47 -10.28
N LEU A 99 -0.53 -3.43 -10.08
CA LEU A 99 0.91 -3.19 -10.03
C LEU A 99 1.59 -3.59 -11.36
N ASP A 100 2.36 -2.66 -11.94
CA ASP A 100 3.16 -2.91 -13.14
C ASP A 100 4.60 -3.33 -12.82
N LYS A 101 4.93 -4.60 -13.05
CA LYS A 101 6.27 -5.16 -12.78
C LYS A 101 7.45 -4.43 -13.44
N ARG A 102 7.20 -3.53 -14.38
CA ARG A 102 8.24 -2.77 -15.10
C ARG A 102 8.72 -1.52 -14.35
N ARG A 103 7.97 -1.04 -13.36
CA ARG A 103 8.27 0.21 -12.63
C ARG A 103 8.03 0.07 -11.13
N PRO A 104 8.73 0.86 -10.30
CA PRO A 104 8.38 1.01 -8.90
C PRO A 104 7.07 1.82 -8.74
N HIS A 105 6.40 1.66 -7.59
CA HIS A 105 5.17 2.36 -7.24
C HIS A 105 5.28 2.91 -5.81
N GLY A 106 5.06 4.21 -5.64
CA GLY A 106 5.00 4.84 -4.33
C GLY A 106 3.63 4.68 -3.69
N LYS A 107 3.60 4.37 -2.40
CA LYS A 107 2.39 4.35 -1.57
C LYS A 107 2.68 4.89 -0.18
N ARG A 108 1.67 5.44 0.47
CA ARG A 108 1.75 5.87 1.87
C ARG A 108 0.73 5.11 2.70
N VAL A 109 1.19 4.40 3.73
CA VAL A 109 0.32 3.65 4.64
C VAL A 109 0.70 3.98 6.08
N LEU A 110 -0.26 4.38 6.91
CA LEU A 110 -0.02 4.87 8.29
C LEU A 110 1.04 5.98 8.40
N GLY A 111 1.14 6.83 7.37
CA GLY A 111 2.15 7.89 7.30
C GLY A 111 3.55 7.42 6.90
N ILE A 112 3.75 6.13 6.63
CA ILE A 112 5.00 5.56 6.14
C ILE A 112 4.97 5.60 4.61
N ASP A 113 5.94 6.32 4.01
CA ASP A 113 6.15 6.33 2.57
C ASP A 113 6.96 5.08 2.16
N ILE A 114 6.34 4.22 1.35
CA ILE A 114 6.90 2.95 0.90
C ILE A 114 6.97 2.87 -0.63
N VAL A 115 8.00 2.19 -1.13
CA VAL A 115 8.12 1.84 -2.54
C VAL A 115 7.87 0.35 -2.74
N ILE A 116 6.92 0.04 -3.62
CA ILE A 116 6.63 -1.30 -4.10
C ILE A 116 7.35 -1.49 -5.42
N TRP A 117 8.16 -2.54 -5.54
CA TRP A 117 8.88 -2.82 -6.77
C TRP A 117 9.00 -4.31 -7.03
N TRP A 118 9.16 -4.66 -8.31
CA TRP A 118 9.30 -6.05 -8.73
C TRP A 118 10.78 -6.41 -8.86
N ASP A 119 11.24 -7.31 -8.00
CA ASP A 119 12.56 -7.87 -8.15
C ASP A 119 12.55 -8.97 -9.21
N ARG A 120 13.26 -8.73 -10.31
CA ARG A 120 13.37 -9.71 -11.40
C ARG A 120 14.25 -10.90 -11.06
N ASN A 121 15.15 -10.76 -10.08
CA ASN A 121 16.07 -11.82 -9.70
C ASN A 121 15.40 -12.85 -8.79
N GLU A 122 14.58 -12.41 -7.84
CA GLU A 122 13.79 -13.30 -6.97
C GLU A 122 12.37 -13.57 -7.48
N ASN A 123 11.94 -12.90 -8.56
CA ASN A 123 10.60 -13.04 -9.14
C ASN A 123 9.48 -12.76 -8.10
N ASN A 124 9.67 -11.71 -7.30
CA ASN A 124 8.78 -11.37 -6.19
C ASN A 124 8.63 -9.85 -6.01
N TRP A 125 7.49 -9.43 -5.43
CA TRP A 125 7.27 -8.05 -5.00
C TRP A 125 8.05 -7.76 -3.72
N LYS A 126 8.62 -6.56 -3.64
CA LYS A 126 9.37 -6.05 -2.49
C LYS A 126 8.82 -4.71 -2.07
N VAL A 127 8.87 -4.42 -0.77
CA VAL A 127 8.41 -3.18 -0.16
C VAL A 127 9.54 -2.58 0.67
N PHE A 128 10.05 -1.43 0.26
CA PHE A 128 11.11 -0.70 0.94
C PHE A 128 10.61 0.66 1.43
N ASP A 129 11.39 1.34 2.27
CA ASP A 129 11.25 2.79 2.47
C ASP A 129 11.33 3.51 1.11
N ASP A 130 10.44 4.47 0.87
CA ASP A 130 10.48 5.30 -0.33
C ASP A 130 11.47 6.46 -0.20
N SER A 131 12.68 6.17 0.27
CA SER A 131 13.70 7.19 0.53
C SER A 131 15.09 6.61 0.31
N CYS A 132 15.78 7.15 -0.70
CA CYS A 132 17.14 6.72 -1.00
C CYS A 132 18.09 7.16 0.13
N PRO A 133 18.87 6.26 0.76
CA PRO A 133 19.75 6.59 1.88
C PRO A 133 20.86 7.59 1.54
N HIS A 134 21.11 7.83 0.25
CA HIS A 134 22.09 8.82 -0.20
C HIS A 134 21.63 10.27 0.04
N ARG A 135 20.46 10.66 -0.50
CA ARG A 135 19.95 12.05 -0.50
C ARG A 135 18.42 12.13 -0.40
N LEU A 136 17.78 11.09 0.11
CA LEU A 136 16.34 11.00 0.39
C LEU A 136 15.43 11.20 -0.83
N ALA A 137 15.98 11.02 -2.04
CA ALA A 137 15.14 11.00 -3.24
C ALA A 137 14.18 9.81 -3.18
N PRO A 138 12.90 9.99 -3.57
CA PRO A 138 11.95 8.89 -3.60
C PRO A 138 12.43 7.82 -4.58
N LEU A 139 12.47 6.58 -4.11
CA LEU A 139 12.85 5.42 -4.92
C LEU A 139 11.73 5.01 -5.88
N SER A 140 10.49 5.38 -5.58
CA SER A 140 9.30 5.21 -6.42
C SER A 140 9.35 6.00 -7.72
N GLU A 141 10.11 7.10 -7.76
CA GLU A 141 10.41 7.86 -8.98
C GLU A 141 11.57 7.24 -9.80
N GLY A 142 12.15 6.15 -9.28
CA GLY A 142 13.22 5.39 -9.90
C GLY A 142 12.76 4.45 -11.02
N ARG A 143 13.54 3.40 -11.22
CA ARG A 143 13.29 2.40 -12.27
C ARG A 143 13.87 1.04 -11.88
N ILE A 144 13.42 -0.01 -12.57
CA ILE A 144 14.08 -1.31 -12.53
C ILE A 144 15.20 -1.29 -13.57
N ASP A 145 16.45 -1.44 -13.14
CA ASP A 145 17.60 -1.42 -14.04
C ASP A 145 17.69 -2.71 -14.90
N GLN A 146 18.63 -2.73 -15.84
CA GLN A 146 18.83 -3.89 -16.73
C GLN A 146 19.28 -5.17 -16.01
N TRP A 147 19.75 -5.06 -14.75
CA TRP A 147 20.11 -6.18 -13.90
C TRP A 147 19.00 -6.56 -12.91
N GLY A 148 17.81 -5.99 -13.08
CA GLY A 148 16.64 -6.31 -12.27
C GLY A 148 16.63 -5.70 -10.88
N ARG A 149 17.44 -4.66 -10.61
CA ARG A 149 17.55 -4.00 -9.30
C ARG A 149 16.73 -2.72 -9.26
N LEU A 150 16.36 -2.28 -8.06
CA LEU A 150 15.75 -0.96 -7.87
C LEU A 150 16.81 0.12 -8.00
N GLN A 151 16.68 0.99 -9.01
CA GLN A 151 17.63 2.08 -9.26
C GLN A 151 16.99 3.44 -8.93
N CYS A 152 17.64 4.17 -8.03
CA CYS A 152 17.26 5.52 -7.65
C CYS A 152 17.35 6.49 -8.85
N VAL A 153 16.33 7.34 -9.01
CA VAL A 153 16.27 8.34 -10.09
C VAL A 153 17.40 9.36 -10.03
N TYR A 154 17.86 9.70 -8.83
CA TYR A 154 18.71 10.87 -8.65
C TYR A 154 20.15 10.61 -9.08
N HIS A 155 20.85 9.69 -8.41
CA HIS A 155 22.26 9.39 -8.69
C HIS A 155 22.49 7.96 -9.19
N GLY A 156 21.42 7.21 -9.44
CA GLY A 156 21.51 5.87 -10.02
C GLY A 156 22.03 4.79 -9.08
N TRP A 157 22.01 5.01 -7.76
CA TRP A 157 22.30 3.96 -6.77
C TRP A 157 21.31 2.80 -6.94
N CYS A 158 21.81 1.58 -6.97
CA CYS A 158 21.01 0.38 -7.19
C CYS A 158 20.96 -0.49 -5.94
N PHE A 159 19.76 -0.95 -5.58
CA PHE A 159 19.49 -1.74 -4.39
C PHE A 159 19.02 -3.15 -4.76
N GLY A 160 19.51 -4.13 -4.02
CA GLY A 160 19.04 -5.51 -4.09
C GLY A 160 17.79 -5.76 -3.25
N SER A 161 17.32 -6.99 -3.30
CA SER A 161 16.11 -7.51 -2.65
C SER A 161 16.13 -7.42 -1.12
N SER A 162 17.33 -7.46 -0.55
CA SER A 162 17.58 -7.31 0.89
C SER A 162 17.80 -5.86 1.32
N GLY A 163 17.56 -4.89 0.42
CA GLY A 163 17.77 -3.46 0.66
C GLY A 163 19.25 -3.04 0.59
N ASP A 164 20.17 -3.96 0.34
CA ASP A 164 21.59 -3.67 0.29
C ASP A 164 21.98 -2.94 -1.02
N CYS A 165 22.86 -1.96 -0.90
CA CYS A 165 23.34 -1.21 -2.06
C CYS A 165 24.28 -2.08 -2.89
N LYS A 166 23.84 -2.46 -4.09
CA LYS A 166 24.60 -3.31 -5.02
C LYS A 166 25.54 -2.52 -5.91
N PHE A 167 25.23 -1.25 -6.20
CA PHE A 167 26.01 -0.46 -7.15
C PHE A 167 25.83 1.04 -6.92
N ILE A 168 26.96 1.75 -6.93
CA ILE A 168 27.05 3.21 -6.87
C ILE A 168 27.80 3.65 -8.13
N PRO A 169 27.14 4.27 -9.13
CA PRO A 169 27.80 4.59 -10.39
C PRO A 169 29.02 5.52 -10.26
N GLN A 170 29.02 6.35 -9.21
CA GLN A 170 30.08 7.34 -8.95
C GLN A 170 31.23 6.80 -8.10
N ALA A 171 31.11 5.59 -7.54
CA ALA A 171 32.16 5.00 -6.73
C ALA A 171 33.30 4.49 -7.63
N PRO A 172 34.56 4.88 -7.37
CA PRO A 172 35.70 4.37 -8.15
C PRO A 172 35.87 2.87 -7.92
N ARG A 173 36.24 2.14 -8.98
CA ARG A 173 36.40 0.67 -8.93
C ARG A 173 37.42 0.23 -7.90
N ASP A 174 38.53 0.96 -7.79
CA ASP A 174 39.64 0.68 -6.86
C ASP A 174 39.52 1.47 -5.55
N GLY A 175 38.37 2.11 -5.31
CA GLY A 175 38.11 2.84 -4.07
C GLY A 175 37.62 1.95 -2.93
N PRO A 176 37.43 2.53 -1.73
CA PRO A 176 36.75 1.85 -0.64
C PRO A 176 35.38 1.31 -1.09
N PRO A 177 34.95 0.13 -0.63
CA PRO A 177 33.69 -0.48 -1.06
C PRO A 177 32.49 0.20 -0.36
N VAL A 178 32.23 1.47 -0.67
CA VAL A 178 31.20 2.29 0.03
C VAL A 178 29.81 1.64 -0.03
N HIS A 179 29.52 0.89 -1.10
CA HIS A 179 28.27 0.17 -1.29
C HIS A 179 28.03 -0.94 -0.24
N THR A 180 29.06 -1.45 0.45
CA THR A 180 28.92 -2.46 1.50
C THR A 180 28.64 -1.86 2.88
N SER A 181 28.62 -0.53 3.01
CA SER A 181 28.27 0.14 4.27
C SER A 181 26.82 -0.12 4.64
N SER A 182 26.53 -0.41 5.90
CA SER A 182 25.15 -0.49 6.41
C SER A 182 24.37 0.81 6.23
N LYS A 183 25.05 1.97 6.18
CA LYS A 183 24.44 3.28 5.90
C LYS A 183 24.03 3.45 4.43
N ALA A 184 24.51 2.59 3.55
CA ALA A 184 24.10 2.57 2.14
C ALA A 184 22.87 1.69 1.91
N CYS A 185 22.40 0.92 2.90
CA CYS A 185 21.23 0.08 2.77
C CYS A 185 19.93 0.89 2.93
N VAL A 186 18.89 0.51 2.20
CA VAL A 186 17.52 0.98 2.40
C VAL A 186 16.78 0.04 3.35
N ALA A 187 15.91 0.58 4.21
CA ALA A 187 15.08 -0.24 5.08
C ALA A 187 14.06 -1.04 4.25
N ILE A 188 13.82 -2.27 4.67
CA ILE A 188 12.90 -3.20 4.00
C ILE A 188 11.80 -3.59 4.95
N TYR A 189 10.59 -3.76 4.43
CA TYR A 189 9.45 -4.25 5.19
C TYR A 189 9.17 -5.71 4.82
N PRO A 190 8.93 -6.60 5.80
CA PRO A 190 8.41 -7.92 5.52
C PRO A 190 7.13 -7.80 4.68
N SER A 191 7.08 -8.50 3.55
CA SER A 191 5.96 -8.40 2.61
C SER A 191 5.65 -9.75 1.98
N CYS A 192 4.39 -9.99 1.65
CA CYS A 192 3.97 -11.19 0.91
C CYS A 192 2.77 -10.90 0.01
N VAL A 193 2.56 -11.76 -0.97
CA VAL A 193 1.31 -11.81 -1.73
C VAL A 193 0.43 -12.89 -1.13
N GLN A 194 -0.79 -12.53 -0.74
CA GLN A 194 -1.83 -13.46 -0.27
C GLN A 194 -3.19 -13.00 -0.78
N ASN A 195 -4.01 -13.94 -1.29
CA ASN A 195 -5.32 -13.66 -1.89
C ASN A 195 -5.27 -12.53 -2.95
N ASN A 196 -4.27 -12.56 -3.83
CA ASN A 196 -3.99 -11.54 -4.87
C ASN A 196 -3.79 -10.10 -4.36
N ILE A 197 -3.46 -9.93 -3.08
CA ILE A 197 -3.13 -8.64 -2.45
C ILE A 197 -1.66 -8.66 -2.04
N LEU A 198 -0.94 -7.56 -2.29
CA LEU A 198 0.34 -7.32 -1.65
C LEU A 198 0.11 -6.80 -0.23
N TRP A 199 0.63 -7.52 0.75
CA TRP A 199 0.64 -7.17 2.15
C TRP A 199 2.04 -6.76 2.58
N PHE A 200 2.12 -5.82 3.53
CA PHE A 200 3.36 -5.51 4.23
C PHE A 200 3.14 -5.43 5.73
N TRP A 201 4.18 -5.75 6.49
CA TRP A 201 4.25 -5.54 7.92
C TRP A 201 4.77 -4.12 8.17
N ALA A 202 4.03 -3.29 8.89
CA ALA A 202 4.31 -1.85 9.03
C ALA A 202 5.49 -1.51 9.97
N ASN A 203 6.48 -2.39 10.07
CA ASN A 203 7.69 -2.19 10.85
C ASN A 203 8.89 -2.87 10.17
N SER A 204 9.95 -2.10 9.91
CA SER A 204 11.16 -2.56 9.23
C SER A 204 12.25 -3.07 10.19
N ASP A 205 11.97 -3.15 11.49
CA ASP A 205 12.94 -3.67 12.47
C ASP A 205 13.36 -5.10 12.09
N PRO A 206 14.68 -5.39 12.03
CA PRO A 206 15.21 -6.72 11.70
C PRO A 206 14.61 -7.89 12.51
N GLN A 207 14.09 -7.65 13.73
CA GLN A 207 13.42 -8.69 14.52
C GLN A 207 12.19 -9.28 13.81
N TYR A 208 11.56 -8.52 12.91
CA TYR A 208 10.37 -8.93 12.17
C TYR A 208 10.69 -9.56 10.81
N LYS A 209 11.97 -9.76 10.44
CA LYS A 209 12.34 -10.36 9.14
C LYS A 209 11.60 -11.69 8.84
N ASP A 210 11.35 -12.49 9.88
CA ASP A 210 10.71 -13.81 9.81
C ASP A 210 9.24 -13.77 10.29
N ILE A 211 8.62 -12.58 10.37
CA ILE A 211 7.27 -12.42 10.93
C ILE A 211 6.23 -13.28 10.22
N LEU A 212 6.39 -13.53 8.92
CA LEU A 212 5.53 -14.43 8.13
C LEU A 212 5.43 -15.86 8.69
N LEU A 213 6.46 -16.34 9.39
CA LEU A 213 6.44 -17.66 10.02
C LEU A 213 5.62 -17.68 11.31
N LYS A 214 5.52 -16.54 11.99
CA LYS A 214 4.84 -16.40 13.29
C LYS A 214 3.40 -15.92 13.14
N LYS A 215 3.17 -14.97 12.24
CA LYS A 215 1.89 -14.31 12.00
C LYS A 215 1.74 -14.02 10.51
N LYS A 216 0.76 -14.63 9.88
CA LYS A 216 0.40 -14.37 8.47
C LYS A 216 -0.65 -13.26 8.39
N PRO A 217 -0.81 -12.60 7.22
CA PRO A 217 -1.96 -11.73 7.00
C PRO A 217 -3.28 -12.51 7.12
N PRO A 218 -4.41 -11.82 7.35
CA PRO A 218 -5.74 -12.44 7.32
C PRO A 218 -5.96 -13.21 6.01
N TYR A 219 -6.42 -14.46 6.11
CA TYR A 219 -6.66 -15.33 4.96
C TYR A 219 -8.15 -15.53 4.74
N ILE A 220 -8.61 -15.35 3.50
CA ILE A 220 -10.00 -15.50 3.10
C ILE A 220 -10.06 -16.61 2.04
N PRO A 221 -10.44 -17.85 2.38
CA PRO A 221 -10.41 -18.98 1.46
C PRO A 221 -11.19 -18.77 0.16
N GLN A 222 -12.31 -18.04 0.23
CA GLN A 222 -13.17 -17.75 -0.91
C GLN A 222 -12.47 -16.92 -1.99
N LEU A 223 -11.41 -16.16 -1.65
CA LEU A 223 -10.66 -15.39 -2.64
C LEU A 223 -9.74 -16.26 -3.51
N ASP A 224 -9.44 -17.49 -3.09
CA ASP A 224 -8.64 -18.45 -3.86
C ASP A 224 -9.50 -19.56 -4.50
N ASP A 225 -10.79 -19.62 -4.16
CA ASP A 225 -11.72 -20.60 -4.71
C ASP A 225 -12.22 -20.15 -6.10
N PRO A 226 -11.94 -20.90 -7.17
CA PRO A 226 -12.34 -20.53 -8.53
C PRO A 226 -13.85 -20.60 -8.77
N SER A 227 -14.64 -21.16 -7.84
CA SER A 227 -16.10 -21.11 -7.89
C SER A 227 -16.68 -19.75 -7.50
N PHE A 228 -15.86 -18.86 -6.92
CA PHE A 228 -16.22 -17.49 -6.59
C PHE A 228 -15.70 -16.50 -7.64
N THR A 229 -16.42 -15.39 -7.81
CA THR A 229 -15.95 -14.25 -8.59
C THR A 229 -15.50 -13.15 -7.66
N ASN A 230 -14.30 -12.64 -7.87
CA ASN A 230 -13.65 -11.69 -6.98
C ASN A 230 -13.44 -10.38 -7.74
N THR A 231 -13.83 -9.25 -7.15
CA THR A 231 -13.52 -7.92 -7.66
C THR A 231 -12.71 -7.18 -6.61
N MET A 232 -11.53 -6.70 -6.99
CA MET A 232 -10.65 -5.93 -6.12
C MET A 232 -10.58 -4.49 -6.64
N LEU A 233 -10.62 -3.53 -5.72
CA LEU A 233 -10.55 -2.12 -6.06
C LEU A 233 -9.71 -1.39 -5.02
N CYS A 234 -8.82 -0.52 -5.47
CA CYS A 234 -8.14 0.46 -4.62
C CYS A 234 -8.63 1.87 -4.97
N ARG A 235 -9.00 2.64 -3.93
CA ARG A 235 -9.45 4.03 -4.06
C ARG A 235 -8.89 4.84 -2.91
N ASP A 236 -8.35 6.00 -3.24
CA ASP A 236 -7.99 7.02 -2.27
C ASP A 236 -9.23 7.87 -1.98
N ILE A 237 -9.65 7.88 -0.72
CA ILE A 237 -10.76 8.69 -0.23
C ILE A 237 -10.19 9.71 0.75
N PRO A 238 -10.46 11.02 0.61
CA PRO A 238 -9.87 12.05 1.46
C PRO A 238 -10.60 12.14 2.82
N CYS A 239 -10.70 11.02 3.54
CA CYS A 239 -11.24 10.95 4.90
C CYS A 239 -10.43 9.99 5.77
N GLY A 240 -10.57 10.09 7.09
CA GLY A 240 -10.01 9.12 8.03
C GLY A 240 -10.60 7.73 7.82
N TYR A 241 -9.83 6.69 8.12
CA TYR A 241 -10.29 5.31 7.97
C TYR A 241 -11.46 5.02 8.93
N GLU A 242 -11.47 5.65 10.10
CA GLU A 242 -12.50 5.56 11.12
C GLU A 242 -13.88 5.98 10.59
N VAL A 243 -13.93 7.04 9.78
CA VAL A 243 -15.17 7.52 9.15
C VAL A 243 -15.68 6.50 8.13
N LEU A 244 -14.77 5.86 7.39
CA LEU A 244 -15.14 4.82 6.43
C LEU A 244 -15.66 3.56 7.15
N ILE A 245 -15.04 3.17 8.25
CA ILE A 245 -15.49 2.04 9.07
C ILE A 245 -16.87 2.33 9.68
N GLU A 246 -17.08 3.53 10.23
CA GLU A 246 -18.40 3.94 10.73
C GLU A 246 -19.46 3.88 9.63
N ASN A 247 -19.15 4.41 8.44
CA ASN A 247 -20.07 4.34 7.30
C ASN A 247 -20.40 2.91 6.87
N ILE A 248 -19.42 2.00 6.84
CA ILE A 248 -19.64 0.59 6.49
C ILE A 248 -20.53 -0.13 7.52
N MET A 249 -20.36 0.21 8.80
CA MET A 249 -21.05 -0.46 9.90
C MET A 249 -22.45 0.09 10.18
N ASP A 250 -22.78 1.30 9.72
CA ASP A 250 -24.10 1.90 9.93
C ASP A 250 -25.13 1.41 8.89
N PRO A 251 -26.14 0.59 9.26
CA PRO A 251 -27.19 0.20 8.31
C PRO A 251 -28.17 1.35 7.99
N ALA A 252 -28.22 2.42 8.79
CA ALA A 252 -29.21 3.48 8.64
C ALA A 252 -29.03 4.28 7.36
N HIS A 253 -27.80 4.40 6.84
CA HIS A 253 -27.56 5.09 5.56
C HIS A 253 -28.03 4.28 4.35
N VAL A 254 -28.22 2.94 4.47
CA VAL A 254 -28.49 2.05 3.32
C VAL A 254 -29.73 2.45 2.52
N PRO A 255 -30.90 2.72 3.12
CA PRO A 255 -32.11 3.14 2.39
C PRO A 255 -32.00 4.49 1.68
N TYR A 256 -31.12 5.38 2.15
CA TYR A 256 -31.06 6.75 1.67
C TYR A 256 -29.90 6.95 0.69
N ALA A 257 -28.68 6.62 1.10
CA ALA A 257 -27.48 6.83 0.30
C ALA A 257 -27.39 5.88 -0.90
N HIS A 258 -28.04 4.72 -0.83
CA HIS A 258 -28.03 3.71 -1.89
C HIS A 258 -29.41 3.50 -2.53
N TYR A 259 -30.29 4.51 -2.44
CA TYR A 259 -31.62 4.48 -3.04
C TYR A 259 -31.56 4.19 -4.54
N GLY A 260 -32.28 3.16 -4.99
CA GLY A 260 -32.29 2.71 -6.39
C GLY A 260 -31.04 1.93 -6.83
N ILE A 261 -30.03 1.80 -5.97
CA ILE A 261 -28.78 1.06 -6.25
C ILE A 261 -28.80 -0.30 -5.55
N MET A 262 -29.11 -0.32 -4.25
CA MET A 262 -29.22 -1.55 -3.47
C MET A 262 -30.68 -1.96 -3.30
N ARG A 263 -30.97 -3.25 -3.49
CA ARG A 263 -32.29 -3.82 -3.20
C ARG A 263 -32.42 -4.02 -1.70
N ILE A 264 -33.36 -3.30 -1.10
CA ILE A 264 -33.70 -3.44 0.32
C ILE A 264 -34.99 -4.26 0.39
N PRO A 265 -35.05 -5.33 1.18
CA PRO A 265 -36.28 -6.09 1.36
C PRO A 265 -37.40 -5.16 1.83
N GLU A 266 -38.56 -5.20 1.15
CA GLU A 266 -39.72 -4.46 1.64
C GLU A 266 -40.10 -5.01 3.01
N THR A 267 -40.25 -4.11 3.99
CA THR A 267 -40.79 -4.48 5.29
C THR A 267 -42.23 -4.94 5.08
N PRO A 268 -42.63 -6.13 5.57
CA PRO A 268 -44.02 -6.56 5.47
C PRO A 268 -44.93 -5.49 6.07
N LYS A 269 -45.94 -5.06 5.30
CA LYS A 269 -46.97 -4.17 5.83
C LYS A 269 -47.64 -4.87 7.02
N ARG A 270 -47.59 -4.23 8.19
CA ARG A 270 -48.30 -4.66 9.39
C ARG A 270 -49.80 -4.54 9.20
#